data_AF-A0A2J8WJ28-F1
#
_entry.id   AF-A0A2J8WJ28-F1
#
_cell.length_a   1.000
_cell.length_b   1.000
_cell.length_c   1.000
_cell.angle_alpha   90.00
_cell.angle_beta   90.00
_cell.angle_gamma   90.00
#
_symmetry.space_group_name_H-M   'P 1'
#
loop_
_entity.id
_entity.type
_entity.pdbx_description
1 polymer ?
#
loop_
_entity_poly.entity_id
_entity_poly.type
_entity_poly.pdbx_seq_one_letter_code
_entity_poly.pdbx_strand_id
1 'polypeptide(L)'
;ENLFSDLQDGRRLLDLLEGLTGQKLPKEKGSTRVHALNNVNKALRVLQNNNVDLVNIGSTDIVDGNHKLTLGLIWNIILHWQVLGDRWANICRWTEDRWVLLQDILLKWQRLTEEQCLFSAWLSE
;
A
#
# COMPACT_ATOMS: atom_id res chain seq x y z
N GLU A 1 -21.35 17.65 -2.13
CA GLU A 1 -20.91 16.47 -1.37
C GLU A 1 -20.25 16.94 -0.08
N ASN A 2 -20.42 16.20 1.02
CA ASN A 2 -19.89 16.58 2.33
C ASN A 2 -19.23 15.36 2.96
N LEU A 3 -17.89 15.40 3.03
CA LEU A 3 -17.05 14.32 3.55
C LEU A 3 -17.54 13.78 4.90
N PHE A 4 -18.04 14.66 5.78
CA PHE A 4 -18.43 14.28 7.12
C PHE A 4 -19.73 13.50 7.15
N SER A 5 -20.71 13.82 6.30
CA SER A 5 -21.95 13.04 6.18
C SER A 5 -21.75 11.79 5.34
N ASP A 6 -20.89 11.86 4.33
CA ASP A 6 -20.71 10.79 3.34
C ASP A 6 -19.95 9.58 3.92
N LEU A 7 -19.22 9.76 5.03
CA LEU A 7 -18.49 8.69 5.72
C LEU A 7 -19.25 8.07 6.91
N GLN A 8 -20.33 8.70 7.36
CA GLN A 8 -21.06 8.29 8.58
C GLN A 8 -21.67 6.89 8.48
N ASP A 9 -22.11 6.46 7.29
CA ASP A 9 -22.70 5.12 7.09
C ASP A 9 -21.64 4.00 6.98
N GLY A 10 -20.36 4.38 6.93
CA GLY A 10 -19.21 3.50 6.78
C GLY A 10 -19.05 2.84 5.41
N ARG A 11 -19.95 3.04 4.45
CA ARG A 11 -19.93 2.33 3.16
C ARG A 11 -18.81 2.82 2.27
N ARG A 12 -18.70 4.14 2.11
CA ARG A 12 -17.61 4.76 1.34
C ARG A 12 -16.24 4.48 1.92
N LEU A 13 -16.16 4.37 3.25
CA LEU A 13 -14.92 3.97 3.93
C LEU A 13 -14.55 2.53 3.59
N LEU A 14 -15.53 1.62 3.55
CA LEU A 14 -15.30 0.24 3.09
C LEU A 14 -14.91 0.21 1.61
N ASP A 15 -15.58 0.96 0.73
CA ASP A 15 -15.20 1.08 -0.70
C ASP A 15 -13.73 1.51 -0.88
N LEU A 16 -13.32 2.55 -0.14
CA LEU A 16 -11.94 3.04 -0.16
C LEU A 16 -10.96 1.93 0.26
N LEU A 17 -11.26 1.22 1.34
CA LEU A 17 -10.41 0.13 1.83
C LEU A 17 -10.38 -1.07 0.89
N GLU A 18 -11.48 -1.38 0.20
CA GLU A 18 -11.49 -2.40 -0.86
C GLU A 18 -10.50 -2.01 -1.98
N GLY A 19 -10.51 -0.74 -2.40
CA GLY A 19 -9.57 -0.24 -3.42
C GLY A 19 -8.12 -0.25 -2.97
N LEU A 20 -7.86 0.09 -1.71
CA LEU A 20 -6.51 0.17 -1.13
C LEU A 20 -5.91 -1.19 -0.76
N THR A 21 -6.73 -2.15 -0.33
CA THR A 21 -6.27 -3.48 0.11
C THR A 21 -6.45 -4.56 -0.95
N GLY A 22 -7.27 -4.32 -1.97
CA GLY A 22 -7.69 -5.33 -2.94
C GLY A 22 -8.62 -6.42 -2.39
N GLN A 23 -9.03 -6.32 -1.12
CA GLN A 23 -9.92 -7.30 -0.47
C GLN A 23 -11.38 -6.89 -0.63
N LYS A 24 -12.27 -7.85 -0.87
CA LYS A 24 -13.73 -7.58 -0.84
C LYS A 24 -14.22 -7.51 0.60
N LEU A 25 -14.85 -6.40 0.96
CA LEU A 25 -15.37 -6.12 2.30
C LEU A 25 -16.90 -6.08 2.26
N PRO A 26 -17.61 -7.09 2.82
CA PRO A 26 -19.07 -7.09 2.85
C PRO A 26 -19.62 -5.85 3.59
N LYS A 27 -20.60 -5.17 2.99
CA LYS A 27 -21.23 -3.95 3.51
C LYS A 27 -22.66 -4.25 3.94
N GLU A 28 -23.04 -3.79 5.12
CA GLU A 28 -24.43 -3.86 5.58
C GLU A 28 -25.29 -2.83 4.82
N LYS A 29 -26.40 -3.31 4.25
CA LYS A 29 -27.30 -2.53 3.39
C LYS A 29 -28.38 -1.75 4.14
N GLY A 30 -28.55 -1.99 5.45
CA GLY A 30 -29.50 -1.24 6.27
C GLY A 30 -29.08 0.21 6.50
N SER A 31 -30.05 1.07 6.84
CA SER A 31 -29.88 2.51 7.08
C SER A 31 -29.90 2.90 8.55
N THR A 32 -30.05 1.94 9.47
CA THR A 32 -30.06 2.24 10.89
C THR A 32 -28.65 2.54 11.40
N ARG A 33 -28.55 3.30 12.50
CA ARG A 33 -27.27 3.61 13.16
C ARG A 33 -26.45 2.37 13.51
N VAL A 34 -27.09 1.24 13.79
CA VAL A 34 -26.41 -0.03 14.08
C VAL A 34 -25.66 -0.54 12.84
N HIS A 35 -26.28 -0.50 11.66
CA HIS A 35 -25.62 -0.90 10.41
C HIS A 35 -24.42 0.01 10.09
N ALA A 36 -24.57 1.32 10.33
CA ALA A 36 -23.48 2.28 10.18
C ALA A 36 -22.31 1.95 11.11
N LEU A 37 -22.57 1.71 12.40
CA LEU A 37 -21.54 1.29 13.36
C LEU A 37 -20.86 -0.01 12.95
N ASN A 38 -21.60 -1.00 12.46
CA ASN A 38 -21.03 -2.27 12.01
C ASN A 38 -20.09 -2.07 10.81
N ASN A 39 -20.51 -1.28 9.83
CA ASN A 39 -19.68 -0.94 8.67
C ASN A 39 -18.39 -0.21 9.08
N VAL A 40 -18.50 0.82 9.92
CA VAL A 40 -17.34 1.57 10.40
C VAL A 40 -16.44 0.68 11.26
N ASN A 41 -16.97 -0.10 12.20
CA ASN A 41 -16.18 -1.03 13.01
C ASN A 41 -15.39 -2.01 12.13
N LYS A 42 -16.01 -2.51 11.06
CA LYS A 42 -15.34 -3.38 10.11
C LYS A 42 -14.20 -2.67 9.40
N ALA A 43 -14.41 -1.44 8.95
CA ALA A 43 -13.35 -0.63 8.36
C ALA A 43 -12.19 -0.39 9.32
N LEU A 44 -12.47 -0.03 10.59
CA LEU A 44 -11.44 0.17 11.61
C LEU A 44 -10.66 -1.12 11.90
N ARG A 45 -11.31 -2.29 11.91
CA ARG A 45 -10.63 -3.59 12.04
C ARG A 45 -9.70 -3.87 10.86
N VAL A 46 -10.13 -3.58 9.64
CA VAL A 46 -9.28 -3.73 8.44
C VAL A 46 -8.06 -2.83 8.55
N LEU A 47 -8.23 -1.59 9.00
CA LEU A 47 -7.13 -0.66 9.23
C LEU A 47 -6.13 -1.16 10.28
N GLN A 48 -6.63 -1.69 11.41
CA GLN A 48 -5.78 -2.31 12.43
C GLN A 48 -5.02 -3.52 11.90
N ASN A 49 -5.68 -4.39 11.12
CA ASN A 49 -5.03 -5.55 10.50
C ASN A 49 -3.94 -5.15 9.49
N ASN A 50 -4.03 -3.95 8.90
CA ASN A 50 -2.99 -3.39 8.03
C ASN A 50 -1.97 -2.54 8.81
N ASN A 51 -1.97 -2.58 10.15
CA ASN A 51 -1.07 -1.81 11.01
C ASN A 51 -1.20 -0.28 10.84
N VAL A 52 -2.43 0.20 10.68
CA VAL A 52 -2.72 1.64 10.74
C VAL A 52 -3.02 2.03 12.18
N ASP A 53 -2.35 3.07 12.69
CA ASP A 53 -2.58 3.60 14.03
C ASP A 53 -3.91 4.38 14.09
N LEU A 54 -4.79 3.98 15.01
CA LEU A 54 -6.12 4.59 15.19
C LEU A 54 -6.27 5.18 16.60
N VAL A 55 -5.24 5.90 17.07
CA VAL A 55 -5.22 6.45 18.43
C VAL A 55 -6.43 7.35 18.66
N ASN A 56 -7.27 6.97 19.62
CA ASN A 56 -8.47 7.69 20.04
C ASN A 56 -9.55 7.86 18.95
N ILE A 57 -9.63 6.94 17.98
CA ILE A 57 -10.68 6.95 16.95
C ILE A 57 -11.58 5.72 17.14
N GLY A 58 -12.82 5.94 17.60
CA GLY A 58 -13.86 4.94 17.67
C GLY A 58 -14.84 5.01 16.50
N SER A 59 -15.64 3.96 16.31
CA SER A 59 -16.68 3.94 15.29
C SER A 59 -17.81 4.92 15.55
N THR A 60 -18.12 5.19 16.82
CA THR A 60 -19.10 6.20 17.23
C THR A 60 -18.69 7.59 16.78
N ASP A 61 -17.40 7.93 16.84
CA ASP A 61 -16.91 9.25 16.45
C ASP A 61 -17.17 9.53 14.97
N ILE A 62 -17.01 8.52 14.12
CA ILE A 62 -17.24 8.63 12.69
C ILE A 62 -18.75 8.68 12.38
N VAL A 63 -19.53 7.78 12.97
CA VAL A 63 -20.99 7.69 12.75
C VAL A 63 -21.71 8.94 13.28
N ASP A 64 -21.23 9.52 14.38
CA ASP A 64 -21.82 10.74 14.97
C ASP A 64 -21.25 12.02 14.32
N GLY A 65 -20.31 11.91 13.36
CA GLY A 65 -19.82 13.02 12.55
C GLY A 65 -18.79 13.93 13.22
N ASN A 66 -17.95 13.40 14.13
CA ASN A 66 -16.90 14.19 14.74
C ASN A 66 -15.83 14.59 13.70
N HIS A 67 -15.91 15.82 13.20
CA HIS A 67 -15.05 16.31 12.12
C HIS A 67 -13.56 16.13 12.40
N LYS A 68 -13.11 16.37 13.65
CA LYS A 68 -11.69 16.25 14.01
C LYS A 68 -11.20 14.81 13.89
N LEU A 69 -11.98 13.86 14.40
CA LEU A 69 -11.60 12.45 14.37
C LEU A 69 -11.80 11.83 12.98
N THR A 70 -12.81 12.26 12.23
CA THR A 70 -12.97 11.87 10.82
C THR A 70 -11.80 12.34 9.95
N LEU A 71 -11.32 13.57 10.12
CA LEU A 71 -10.12 14.05 9.43
C LEU A 71 -8.87 13.28 9.87
N GLY A 72 -8.72 13.01 11.17
CA GLY A 72 -7.62 12.21 11.70
C GLY A 72 -7.59 10.80 11.10
N LEU A 73 -8.76 10.16 10.96
CA LEU A 73 -8.89 8.86 10.32
C LEU A 73 -8.42 8.89 8.86
N ILE A 74 -8.94 9.83 8.07
CA ILE A 74 -8.57 9.96 6.65
C ILE A 74 -7.09 10.28 6.50
N TRP A 75 -6.54 11.15 7.36
CA TRP A 75 -5.12 11.45 7.37
C TRP A 75 -4.27 10.20 7.62
N ASN A 76 -4.61 9.39 8.62
CA ASN A 76 -3.88 8.16 8.93
C ASN A 76 -3.92 7.16 7.77
N ILE A 77 -5.04 7.08 7.05
CA ILE A 77 -5.17 6.26 5.83
C ILE A 77 -4.23 6.79 4.74
N ILE A 78 -4.29 8.08 4.42
CA ILE A 78 -3.45 8.68 3.38
C ILE A 78 -1.97 8.46 3.71
N LEU A 79 -1.58 8.78 4.94
CA LEU A 79 -0.20 8.67 5.40
C LEU A 79 0.32 7.22 5.29
N HIS A 80 -0.46 6.24 5.73
CA HIS A 80 -0.05 4.84 5.72
C HIS A 80 0.26 4.33 4.31
N TRP A 81 -0.68 4.52 3.37
CA TRP A 81 -0.51 4.01 2.01
C TRP A 81 0.51 4.81 1.19
N GLN A 82 0.65 6.11 1.43
CA GLN A 82 1.69 6.91 0.78
C GLN A 82 3.09 6.43 1.19
N VAL A 83 3.33 6.25 2.50
CA VAL A 83 4.62 5.76 3.00
C VAL A 83 4.92 4.35 2.49
N LEU A 84 3.92 3.47 2.42
CA LEU A 84 4.08 2.14 1.83
C LEU A 84 4.46 2.23 0.34
N GLY A 85 3.80 3.10 -0.42
CA GLY A 85 4.10 3.35 -1.83
C GLY A 85 5.53 3.86 -2.05
N ASP A 86 5.97 4.82 -1.24
CA ASP A 86 7.34 5.36 -1.31
C ASP A 86 8.40 4.29 -1.01
N ARG A 87 8.14 3.44 -0.02
CA ARG A 87 9.03 2.30 0.32
C ARG A 87 9.11 1.31 -0.85
N TRP A 88 7.98 0.97 -1.46
CA TRP A 88 7.96 0.06 -2.61
C TRP A 88 8.69 0.65 -3.81
N ALA A 89 8.49 1.94 -4.10
CA ALA A 89 9.19 2.64 -5.17
C ALA A 89 10.71 2.64 -4.95
N ASN A 90 11.19 2.78 -3.70
CA ASN A 90 12.60 2.65 -3.35
C ASN A 90 13.14 1.24 -3.64
N ILE A 91 12.40 0.20 -3.29
CA ILE A 91 12.79 -1.20 -3.56
C ILE A 91 12.88 -1.46 -5.06
N CYS A 92 11.89 -1.00 -5.83
CA CYS A 92 11.90 -1.12 -7.29
C CYS A 92 13.10 -0.42 -7.91
N ARG A 93 13.40 0.83 -7.51
CA ARG A 93 14.59 1.55 -7.99
C ARG A 93 15.87 0.82 -7.67
N TRP A 94 16.05 0.39 -6.41
CA TRP A 94 17.24 -0.34 -6.00
C TRP A 94 17.41 -1.64 -6.78
N THR A 95 16.31 -2.34 -7.06
CA THR A 95 16.31 -3.61 -7.79
C THR A 95 16.72 -3.37 -9.25
N GLU A 96 16.19 -2.32 -9.87
CA GLU A 96 16.55 -1.91 -11.23
C GLU A 96 18.04 -1.53 -11.32
N ASP A 97 18.53 -0.71 -10.39
CA ASP A 97 19.95 -0.30 -10.36
C ASP A 97 20.88 -1.53 -10.24
N ARG A 98 20.53 -2.48 -9.36
CA ARG A 98 21.26 -3.75 -9.20
C ARG A 98 21.21 -4.61 -10.45
N TRP A 99 20.05 -4.66 -11.12
CA TRP A 99 19.87 -5.41 -12.35
C TRP A 99 20.75 -4.86 -13.47
N VAL A 100 20.78 -3.53 -13.66
CA VAL A 100 21.64 -2.86 -14.64
C VAL A 100 23.12 -3.15 -14.37
N LEU A 101 23.55 -3.12 -13.11
CA LEU A 101 24.92 -3.47 -12.74
C LEU A 101 25.26 -4.92 -13.09
N LEU A 102 24.34 -5.87 -12.84
CA LEU A 102 24.55 -7.27 -13.20
C LEU A 102 24.67 -7.47 -14.71
N GLN A 103 23.89 -6.71 -15.51
CA GLN A 103 24.01 -6.74 -16.96
C GLN A 103 25.38 -6.23 -17.44
N ASP A 104 25.89 -5.14 -16.86
CA ASP A 104 27.24 -4.63 -17.16
C ASP A 104 28.35 -5.63 -16.78
N ILE A 105 28.25 -6.24 -15.60
CA ILE A 105 29.19 -7.28 -15.16
C ILE A 105 29.16 -8.49 -16.11
N LEU A 106 27.97 -8.93 -16.53
CA LEU A 106 27.81 -10.04 -17.46
C LEU A 106 28.50 -9.74 -18.81
N LEU A 107 28.31 -8.53 -19.35
CA LEU A 107 28.96 -8.11 -20.59
C LEU A 107 30.49 -8.10 -20.47
N LYS A 108 31.02 -7.57 -19.35
CA LYS A 108 32.46 -7.58 -19.09
C LYS A 108 33.02 -8.99 -18.96
N TRP A 109 32.28 -9.88 -18.30
CA TRP A 109 32.66 -11.28 -18.15
C TRP A 109 32.69 -12.03 -19.49
N GLN A 110 31.69 -11.80 -20.35
CA GLN A 110 31.67 -12.38 -21.70
C GLN A 110 32.91 -11.96 -22.50
N ARG A 111 33.22 -10.65 -22.51
CA ARG A 111 34.42 -10.14 -23.17
C ARG A 111 35.71 -10.76 -22.62
N LEU A 112 35.85 -10.86 -21.30
CA LEU A 112 37.01 -11.49 -20.66
C LEU A 112 37.15 -12.96 -21.08
N THR A 113 36.03 -13.68 -21.16
CA THR A 113 36.00 -15.08 -21.58
C THR A 113 36.44 -15.22 -23.04
N GLU A 114 36.01 -14.32 -23.93
CA GLU A 114 36.46 -14.28 -25.32
C GLU A 114 37.97 -14.03 -25.43
N GLU A 115 38.49 -13.03 -24.71
CA GLU A 115 39.92 -12.71 -24.67
C GLU A 115 40.75 -13.91 -24.14
N GLN A 116 40.26 -14.61 -23.12
CA GLN A 116 40.91 -15.81 -22.59
C GLN A 116 40.95 -16.95 -23.61
N CYS A 117 39.86 -17.18 -24.35
CA CYS A 117 39.82 -18.18 -25.42
C CYS A 117 40.84 -17.87 -26.52
N LEU A 118 40.92 -16.61 -26.97
CA LEU A 118 41.90 -16.19 -27.97
C LEU A 118 43.33 -16.40 -27.50
N PHE A 119 43.64 -16.04 -26.25
CA PHE A 119 44.95 -16.26 -25.66
C PHE A 119 45.30 -17.75 -25.57
N SER A 120 44.33 -18.60 -25.20
CA SER A 120 44.54 -20.06 -25.13
C SER A 120 44.81 -20.68 -26.50
N ALA A 121 44.15 -20.19 -27.56
CA ALA A 121 44.39 -20.63 -28.93
C ALA A 121 45.80 -20.22 -29.40
N TRP A 122 46.21 -18.97 -29.12
CA TRP A 122 47.55 -18.50 -29.43
C TRP A 122 48.65 -19.31 -28.73
N LEU A 123 48.46 -19.69 -27.45
CA LEU A 123 49.42 -20.53 -26.73
C LEU A 123 49.57 -21.94 -27.30
N SER A 124 48.61 -22.40 -28.12
CA SER A 124 48.60 -23.74 -28.71
C SER A 124 49.16 -23.81 -30.15
N GLU A 125 49.49 -22.65 -30.74
CA GLU A 125 50.23 -22.53 -32.02
C GLU A 125 51.75 -22.57 -31.80
#